data_AF-A0A1Y2MMW9-F1
#
_entry.id   AF-A0A1Y2MMW9-F1
#
_cell.length_a   1.000
_cell.length_b   1.000
_cell.length_c   1.000
_cell.angle_alpha   90.00
_cell.angle_beta   90.00
_cell.angle_gamma   90.00
#
_symmetry.space_group_name_H-M   'P 1'
#
loop_
_entity.id
_entity.type
_entity.pdbx_description
1 polymer ?
#
loop_
_entity_poly.entity_id
_entity_poly.type
_entity_poly.pdbx_seq_one_letter_code
_entity_poly.pdbx_strand_id
1 'polypeptide(L)' 'MTGCWHRVRVHWPDGRTHDDQVRGRTAAEAVDNATANWITENPHGRADRIEYLPHPAERGDRDPENGETTT' A
#
# COMPACT_ATOMS: atom_id res chain seq x y z
N MET A 1 -10.21 1.50 18.53
CA MET A 1 -10.04 0.78 17.24
C MET A 1 -8.67 1.13 16.69
N THR A 2 -7.73 0.18 16.67
CA THR A 2 -6.37 0.36 16.18
C THR A 2 -6.32 -0.03 14.70
N GLY A 3 -6.28 0.95 13.80
CA GLY A 3 -6.02 0.70 12.37
C GLY A 3 -4.65 0.05 12.16
N CYS A 4 -4.54 -0.76 11.11
CA CYS A 4 -3.29 -1.39 10.70
C CYS A 4 -2.37 -0.36 10.04
N TRP A 5 -1.06 -0.64 10.07
CA TRP A 5 -0.10 0.10 9.27
C TRP A 5 -0.08 -0.50 7.86
N HIS A 6 -0.17 0.38 6.87
CA HIS A 6 -0.22 0.04 5.46
C HIS A 6 0.90 0.77 4.74
N ARG A 7 1.65 0.04 3.92
CA ARG A 7 2.77 0.62 3.17
C ARG A 7 2.25 1.24 1.88
N VAL A 8 2.74 2.44 1.57
CA VAL A 8 2.43 3.16 0.34
C VAL A 8 3.72 3.68 -0.27
N ARG A 9 3.71 3.90 -1.58
CA ARG A 9 4.75 4.62 -2.32
C ARG A 9 4.20 5.96 -2.78
N VAL A 10 4.89 7.01 -2.39
CA VAL A 10 4.63 8.40 -2.75
C VAL A 10 5.47 8.74 -3.98
N HIS A 11 4.83 9.20 -5.05
CA HIS A 11 5.49 9.67 -6.27
C HIS A 11 5.50 11.19 -6.31
N TRP A 12 6.68 11.78 -6.47
CA TRP A 12 6.88 13.22 -6.53
C TRP A 12 6.95 13.70 -7.99
N PRO A 13 6.58 14.97 -8.27
CA PRO A 13 6.62 15.54 -9.62
C PRO A 13 8.00 15.54 -10.28
N ASP A 14 9.07 15.50 -9.48
CA ASP A 14 10.46 15.43 -9.95
C ASP A 14 10.94 14.00 -10.29
N GLY A 15 10.03 13.02 -10.25
CA GLY A 15 10.29 11.62 -10.55
C GLY A 15 10.86 10.83 -9.36
N ARG A 16 11.08 11.46 -8.20
CA ARG A 16 11.49 10.73 -6.99
C ARG A 16 10.33 9.93 -6.43
N THR A 17 10.67 8.83 -5.76
CA THR A 17 9.71 8.02 -5.01
C THR A 17 10.16 7.85 -3.57
N HIS A 18 9.20 7.75 -2.67
CA HIS A 18 9.43 7.53 -1.25
C HIS A 18 8.42 6.53 -0.71
N ASP A 19 8.88 5.51 0.01
CA ASP A 19 8.00 4.55 0.68
C ASP A 19 7.68 5.05 2.09
N ASP A 20 6.39 5.06 2.44
CA ASP A 20 5.88 5.51 3.74
C ASP A 20 4.86 4.52 4.31
N GLN A 21 4.53 4.67 5.60
CA GLN A 21 3.52 3.88 6.30
C GLN A 21 2.41 4.76 6.83
N VAL A 22 1.20 4.45 6.42
CA VAL A 22 -0.01 5.17 6.81
C VAL A 22 -0.97 4.25 7.56
N ARG A 23 -1.77 4.84 8.44
CA ARG A 23 -2.79 4.12 9.20
C ARG A 23 -4.06 4.00 8.37
N GLY A 24 -4.68 2.82 8.42
CA GLY A 24 -6.01 2.60 7.85
C GLY A 24 -6.63 1.31 8.38
N ARG A 25 -7.96 1.23 8.35
CA ARG A 25 -8.68 -0.04 8.58
C ARG A 25 -8.66 -0.95 7.36
N THR A 26 -8.52 -0.37 6.18
CA THR A 26 -8.42 -1.08 4.89
C THR A 26 -7.32 -0.45 4.04
N ALA A 27 -6.90 -1.16 2.99
CA ALA A 27 -5.95 -0.61 2.01
C ALA A 27 -6.50 0.66 1.33
N ALA A 28 -7.79 0.70 1.02
CA ALA A 28 -8.44 1.88 0.46
C ALA A 28 -8.41 3.07 1.44
N GLU A 29 -8.79 2.84 2.71
CA GLU A 29 -8.74 3.88 3.75
C GLU A 29 -7.30 4.39 3.96
N ALA A 30 -6.30 3.51 3.89
CA ALA A 30 -4.91 3.89 3.94
C ALA A 30 -4.48 4.79 2.76
N VAL A 31 -4.91 4.47 1.53
CA VAL A 31 -4.61 5.30 0.34
C VAL A 31 -5.30 6.66 0.40
N ASP A 32 -6.55 6.71 0.86
CA ASP A 32 -7.25 7.98 1.09
C ASP A 32 -6.50 8.84 2.11
N ASN A 33 -6.10 8.25 3.24
CA ASN A 33 -5.31 8.95 4.26
C ASN A 33 -3.95 9.41 3.72
N ALA A 34 -3.27 8.61 2.92
CA ALA A 34 -2.02 9.00 2.27
C ALA A 34 -2.23 10.15 1.26
N THR A 35 -3.32 10.10 0.50
CA THR A 35 -3.68 11.14 -0.50
C THR A 35 -3.98 12.47 0.20
N ALA A 36 -4.73 12.43 1.29
CA ALA A 36 -4.98 13.60 2.12
C ALA A 36 -3.65 14.19 2.62
N ASN A 37 -2.81 13.38 3.27
CA ASN A 37 -1.54 13.84 3.85
C ASN A 37 -0.55 14.36 2.82
N TRP A 38 -0.34 13.66 1.70
CA TRP A 38 0.80 13.90 0.80
C TRP A 38 0.45 14.67 -0.47
N ILE A 39 -0.80 14.59 -0.95
CA ILE A 39 -1.25 15.26 -2.18
C ILE A 39 -2.05 16.52 -1.85
N THR A 40 -3.01 16.41 -0.93
CA THR A 40 -3.99 17.49 -0.72
C THR A 40 -3.53 18.50 0.32
N GLU A 41 -3.05 18.02 1.47
CA GLU A 41 -2.81 18.84 2.66
C GLU A 41 -1.34 19.15 2.93
N ASN A 42 -0.37 18.52 2.25
CA ASN A 42 1.05 18.73 2.54
C ASN A 42 1.51 20.15 2.16
N PRO A 43 1.90 21.02 3.12
CA PRO A 43 2.37 22.37 2.80
C PRO A 43 3.81 22.39 2.28
N HIS A 44 4.56 21.29 2.41
CA HIS A 44 5.98 21.21 2.06
C HIS A 44 6.25 20.68 0.65
N GLY A 45 5.20 20.37 -0.11
CA GLY A 45 5.29 19.84 -1.46
C GLY A 45 4.20 18.79 -1.69
N ARG A 46 3.50 18.87 -2.81
CA ARG A 46 2.42 17.94 -3.14
C ARG A 46 2.99 16.78 -3.97
N ALA A 47 2.73 15.57 -3.50
CA ALA A 47 2.95 14.39 -4.31
C ALA A 47 1.98 14.41 -5.51
N ASP A 48 2.38 13.76 -6.59
CA ASP A 48 1.56 13.63 -7.80
C ASP A 48 0.62 12.42 -7.69
N ARG A 49 1.14 11.32 -7.12
CA ARG A 49 0.44 10.05 -7.03
C ARG A 49 0.84 9.24 -5.81
N ILE A 50 -0.12 8.52 -5.24
CA ILE A 50 0.07 7.47 -4.23
C ILE A 50 -0.17 6.10 -4.87
N GLU A 51 0.68 5.13 -4.54
CA GLU A 51 0.51 3.72 -4.85
C GLU A 51 0.48 2.88 -3.57
N TYR A 52 -0.48 1.96 -3.45
CA TYR A 52 -0.50 1.00 -2.34
C TYR A 52 0.51 -0.10 -2.58
N LEU A 53 1.40 -0.33 -1.60
CA LEU A 53 2.33 -1.45 -1.63
C LEU A 53 1.73 -2.57 -0.78
N PRO A 54 1.18 -3.65 -1.38
CA PRO A 54 0.84 -4.82 -0.59
C PRO A 54 2.12 -5.27 0.13
N HIS A 55 1.98 -5.64 1.41
CA HIS A 55 3.06 -6.33 2.10
C HIS A 55 3.57 -7.42 1.14
N PRO A 56 4.89 -7.61 1.00
CA PRO A 56 5.35 -8.81 0.31
C PRO A 56 4.66 -9.94 1.06
N ALA A 57 3.73 -10.62 0.39
CA ALA A 57 3.34 -11.93 0.84
C ALA A 57 4.68 -12.62 1.02
N GLU A 58 5.00 -13.03 2.25
CA GLU A 58 6.07 -13.96 2.45
C GLU A 58 5.87 -15.01 1.36
N ARG A 59 6.87 -15.13 0.49
CA ARG A 59 6.83 -16.02 -0.66
C ARG A 59 6.81 -17.44 -0.08
N GLY A 60 5.64 -17.90 0.33
CA GLY A 60 5.51 -18.95 1.34
C GLY A 60 4.07 -19.28 1.72
N ASP A 61 3.13 -19.28 0.77
CA ASP A 61 1.88 -20.07 0.87
C ASP A 61 1.41 -20.61 -0.51
N ARG A 62 2.37 -21.03 -1.34
CA ARG A 62 2.18 -22.13 -2.27
C ARG A 62 3.15 -23.19 -1.77
N ASP A 63 2.71 -24.18 -1.02
CA ASP A 63 1.98 -25.41 -1.40
C ASP A 63 1.80 -26.20 -0.08
N PRO A 64 1.06 -27.33 0.04
CA PRO A 64 0.42 -28.16 -0.99
C PRO A 64 -1.02 -28.60 -0.63
N GLU A 65 -1.80 -29.15 -1.56
CA GLU A 65 -2.56 -30.39 -1.28
C GLU A 65 -3.26 -30.96 -2.52
N ASN A 66 -2.84 -32.19 -2.82
CA ASN A 66 -3.62 -33.33 -3.28
C ASN A 66 -4.25 -33.29 -4.67
N GLY A 67 -3.69 -34.15 -5.52
CA GLY A 67 -4.25 -34.53 -6.78
C GLY A 67 -5.51 -35.35 -6.61
N GLU A 68 -6.46 -35.10 -7.50
CA GLU A 68 -7.30 -36.15 -8.05
C GLU A 68 -7.89 -35.62 -9.35
N THR A 69 -7.53 -36.24 -10.47
CA THR A 69 -8.46 -36.28 -11.60
C THR A 69 -8.29 -37.64 -12.27
N THR A 70 -8.87 -38.64 -11.63
CA THR A 70 -9.42 -39.81 -12.34
C THR A 70 -10.79 -39.40 -12.87
N THR A 71 -10.96 -39.38 -14.18
CA THR A 71 -12.04 -40.04 -14.95
C THR A 71 -11.80 -39.79 -16.43
#